data_AF-A0A023PIZ9-F1
#
_entry.id   AF-A0A023PIZ9-F1
#
_cell.length_a   1.000
_cell.length_b   1.000
_cell.length_c   1.000
_cell.angle_alpha   90.00
_cell.angle_beta   90.00
_cell.angle_gamma   90.00
#
_symmetry.space_group_name_H-M   'P 1'
#
loop_
_entity.id
_entity.type
_entity.pdbx_description
1 polymer ?
#
loop_
_entity_poly.entity_id
_entity_poly.type
_entity_poly.pdbx_seq_one_letter_code
_entity_poly.pdbx_strand_id
1 'polypeptide(L)'
;ERDEIFLNEKVNKDSSDILTEDEFEILCSSFENAIHERQPFLSMDPESILSFEELKPTLIKSDMANSNLRNQLNYEINSHETHFITQFDPLSQMDTRPLIQLIEKFGSQIYEYWKERKIEVNGYEIFPQLRFERPGEKEEIDPYVCFRRREVRHPRKTRRIDILNSQRLRSLHQELKNTRELALLIAKRENVSLNWINDELKIFNQRVQVKNLKRSLNISGEDDDLINHKRKRPIIFTIEQREAELKKAELKRAAAAAAAAKAKNNKKNNQLDDKSSSRLSKQQQQQLLQQQEQQQQNAIKSESGKQLIPASSSVSSQPITSHVYVKLPSSKIPDIVLEEVDALLNSKEKNARKFVQE
;
A
#
# COMPACT_ATOMS: atom_id res chain seq x y z
N GLU A 1 -20.24 31.98 -1.38
CA GLU A 1 -21.12 32.96 -0.69
C GLU A 1 -22.53 32.43 -0.41
N ARG A 2 -23.31 31.95 -1.41
CA ARG A 2 -24.70 31.47 -1.15
C ARG A 2 -24.76 30.36 -0.09
N ASP A 3 -23.87 29.37 -0.21
CA ASP A 3 -23.82 28.22 0.71
C ASP A 3 -23.41 28.64 2.14
N GLU A 4 -22.47 29.56 2.26
CA GLU A 4 -22.00 30.12 3.53
C GLU A 4 -23.12 30.88 4.27
N ILE A 5 -23.88 31.71 3.54
CA ILE A 5 -25.02 32.44 4.10
C ILE A 5 -26.08 31.46 4.61
N PHE A 6 -26.39 30.41 3.83
CA PHE A 6 -27.32 29.37 4.25
C PHE A 6 -26.83 28.64 5.51
N LEU A 7 -25.56 28.23 5.53
CA LEU A 7 -24.96 27.55 6.67
C LEU A 7 -25.03 28.40 7.94
N ASN A 8 -24.67 29.68 7.85
CA ASN A 8 -24.63 30.58 9.00
C ASN A 8 -26.02 31.03 9.47
N GLU A 9 -26.91 31.41 8.55
CA GLU A 9 -28.20 32.03 8.90
C GLU A 9 -29.35 31.03 9.08
N LYS A 10 -29.28 29.85 8.47
CA LYS A 10 -30.36 28.85 8.51
C LYS A 10 -29.99 27.61 9.32
N VAL A 11 -28.76 27.12 9.19
CA VAL A 11 -28.34 25.88 9.86
C VAL A 11 -27.77 26.17 11.24
N ASN A 12 -26.81 27.08 11.35
CA ASN A 12 -26.05 27.30 12.59
C ASN A 12 -26.58 28.42 13.49
N LYS A 13 -27.58 29.19 13.04
CA LYS A 13 -28.04 30.41 13.74
C LYS A 13 -28.51 30.18 15.18
N ASP A 14 -29.33 29.16 15.41
CA ASP A 14 -29.92 28.84 16.72
C ASP A 14 -29.64 27.38 17.14
N SER A 15 -28.68 26.72 16.48
CA SER A 15 -28.40 25.30 16.67
C SER A 15 -27.39 25.08 17.80
N SER A 16 -27.70 24.13 18.69
CA SER A 16 -26.77 23.70 19.74
C SER A 16 -25.62 22.85 19.22
N ASP A 17 -25.82 22.22 18.06
CA ASP A 17 -24.82 21.40 17.37
C ASP A 17 -24.44 22.11 16.06
N ILE A 18 -23.21 22.63 16.00
CA ILE A 18 -22.72 23.43 14.88
C ILE A 18 -22.26 22.49 13.77
N LEU A 19 -22.67 22.77 12.53
CA LEU A 19 -22.17 22.12 11.32
C LEU A 19 -21.01 22.95 10.74
N THR A 20 -19.83 22.37 10.58
CA THR A 20 -18.69 23.09 9.99
C THR A 20 -18.78 23.13 8.46
N GLU A 21 -17.99 24.02 7.84
CA GLU A 21 -17.91 24.13 6.37
C GLU A 21 -17.42 22.82 5.73
N ASP A 22 -16.36 22.22 6.27
CA ASP A 22 -15.84 20.93 5.79
C ASP A 22 -16.90 19.82 5.87
N GLU A 23 -17.69 19.77 6.95
CA GLU A 23 -18.75 18.78 7.12
C GLU A 23 -19.94 19.00 6.17
N PHE A 24 -20.27 20.27 5.91
CA PHE A 24 -21.26 20.64 4.89
C PHE A 24 -20.80 20.19 3.50
N GLU A 25 -19.54 20.43 3.14
CA GLU A 25 -18.96 20.01 1.87
C GLU A 25 -18.94 18.48 1.72
N ILE A 26 -18.62 17.74 2.80
CA ILE A 26 -18.66 16.28 2.83
C ILE A 26 -20.07 15.77 2.49
N LEU A 27 -21.12 16.37 3.07
CA LEU A 27 -22.50 16.01 2.77
C LEU A 27 -22.85 16.30 1.32
N CYS A 28 -22.60 17.52 0.83
CA CYS A 28 -22.89 17.88 -0.56
C CYS A 28 -22.14 17.01 -1.56
N SER A 29 -20.86 16.70 -1.30
CA SER A 29 -20.05 15.79 -2.13
C SER A 29 -20.65 14.38 -2.18
N SER A 30 -21.17 13.89 -1.04
CA SER A 30 -21.83 12.58 -0.99
C SER A 30 -23.16 12.55 -1.76
N PHE A 31 -23.94 13.65 -1.73
CA PHE A 31 -25.17 13.78 -2.50
C PHE A 31 -24.90 13.81 -3.99
N GLU A 32 -23.89 14.56 -4.40
CA GLU A 32 -23.41 14.66 -5.79
C GLU A 32 -23.10 13.28 -6.35
N ASN A 33 -22.26 12.52 -5.65
CA ASN A 33 -21.85 11.20 -6.10
C ASN A 33 -23.02 10.21 -6.13
N ALA A 34 -23.91 10.25 -5.14
CA ALA A 34 -25.06 9.34 -5.09
C ALA A 34 -26.08 9.63 -6.21
N ILE A 35 -26.29 10.90 -6.56
CA ILE A 35 -27.18 11.27 -7.68
C ILE A 35 -26.53 10.95 -9.02
N HIS A 36 -25.22 11.17 -9.19
CA HIS A 36 -24.52 10.73 -10.40
C HIS A 36 -24.55 9.21 -10.60
N GLU A 37 -24.52 8.43 -9.53
CA GLU A 37 -24.66 6.97 -9.61
C GLU A 37 -26.10 6.55 -9.98
N ARG A 38 -27.12 7.17 -9.34
CA ARG A 38 -28.51 6.70 -9.44
C ARG A 38 -29.36 7.36 -10.52
N GLN A 39 -29.08 8.62 -10.82
CA GLN A 39 -29.77 9.40 -11.85
C GLN A 39 -28.76 10.08 -12.80
N PRO A 40 -27.95 9.34 -13.58
CA PRO A 40 -26.99 9.93 -14.53
C PRO A 40 -27.61 10.83 -15.59
N PHE A 41 -28.91 10.66 -15.86
CA PHE A 41 -29.68 11.40 -16.87
C PHE A 41 -30.68 12.38 -16.24
N LEU A 42 -30.39 12.89 -15.04
CA LEU A 42 -31.27 13.81 -14.31
C LEU A 42 -31.63 15.06 -15.12
N SER A 43 -30.77 15.50 -16.03
CA SER A 43 -31.02 16.63 -16.93
C SER A 43 -32.21 16.45 -17.89
N MET A 44 -32.73 15.23 -18.05
CA MET A 44 -33.92 14.97 -18.85
C MET A 44 -35.22 15.36 -18.14
N ASP A 45 -35.26 15.21 -16.81
CA ASP A 45 -36.41 15.57 -15.98
C ASP A 45 -35.91 15.96 -14.57
N PRO A 46 -35.49 17.23 -14.36
CA PRO A 46 -34.86 17.65 -13.10
C PRO A 46 -35.81 17.60 -11.89
N GLU A 47 -37.12 17.72 -12.10
CA GLU A 47 -38.10 17.74 -11.02
C GLU A 47 -38.30 16.36 -10.38
N SER A 48 -37.99 15.28 -11.09
CA SER A 48 -38.03 13.90 -10.58
C SER A 48 -36.75 13.47 -9.86
N ILE A 49 -35.94 14.41 -9.38
CA ILE A 49 -34.80 14.11 -8.49
C ILE A 49 -35.29 13.37 -7.23
N LEU A 50 -34.56 12.32 -6.86
CA LEU A 50 -34.90 11.45 -5.72
C LEU A 50 -35.09 12.24 -4.42
N SER A 51 -35.93 11.73 -3.53
CA SER A 51 -36.05 12.25 -2.17
C SER A 51 -34.86 11.82 -1.29
N PHE A 52 -34.65 12.50 -0.17
CA PHE A 52 -33.58 12.15 0.77
C PHE A 52 -33.70 10.70 1.27
N GLU A 53 -34.90 10.25 1.64
CA GLU A 53 -35.14 8.90 2.15
C GLU A 53 -34.85 7.82 1.10
N GLU A 54 -35.14 8.10 -0.17
CA GLU A 54 -34.81 7.19 -1.26
C GLU A 54 -33.30 7.15 -1.50
N LEU A 55 -32.60 8.27 -1.35
CA LEU A 55 -31.15 8.38 -1.59
C LEU A 55 -30.32 7.84 -0.43
N LYS A 56 -30.81 7.93 0.82
CA LYS A 56 -30.13 7.55 2.07
C LYS A 56 -29.46 6.18 2.03
N PRO A 57 -30.10 5.08 1.55
CA PRO A 57 -29.43 3.78 1.45
C PRO A 57 -28.16 3.79 0.59
N THR A 58 -28.07 4.69 -0.39
CA THR A 58 -26.90 4.84 -1.28
C THR A 58 -25.81 5.63 -0.59
N LEU A 59 -26.19 6.70 0.12
CA LEU A 59 -25.27 7.52 0.91
C LEU A 59 -24.54 6.71 1.98
N ILE A 60 -25.22 5.78 2.65
CA ILE A 60 -24.61 4.91 3.67
C ILE A 60 -23.57 3.95 3.07
N LYS A 61 -23.71 3.57 1.80
CA LYS A 61 -22.75 2.69 1.10
C LYS A 61 -21.58 3.46 0.48
N SER A 62 -21.64 4.79 0.44
CA SER A 62 -20.65 5.61 -0.24
C SER A 62 -19.30 5.54 0.47
N ASP A 63 -18.25 5.17 -0.27
CA ASP A 63 -16.86 5.17 0.22
C ASP A 63 -16.12 6.42 -0.27
N MET A 64 -16.47 7.55 0.34
CA MET A 64 -15.84 8.84 0.02
C MET A 64 -14.38 8.86 0.47
N ALA A 65 -13.49 9.37 -0.39
CA ALA A 65 -12.07 9.59 -0.10
C ALA A 65 -11.30 8.34 0.40
N ASN A 66 -11.74 7.14 0.00
CA ASN A 66 -11.21 5.86 0.46
C ASN A 66 -11.29 5.69 1.99
N SER A 67 -12.38 6.16 2.61
CA SER A 67 -12.62 6.05 4.05
C SER A 67 -12.47 4.61 4.55
N ASN A 68 -13.00 3.62 3.82
CA ASN A 68 -12.86 2.22 4.22
C ASN A 68 -11.40 1.75 4.24
N LEU A 69 -10.63 2.10 3.21
CA LEU A 69 -9.20 1.78 3.15
C LEU A 69 -8.42 2.48 4.27
N ARG A 70 -8.71 3.76 4.52
CA ARG A 70 -8.08 4.53 5.61
C ARG A 70 -8.37 3.88 6.96
N ASN A 71 -9.62 3.50 7.22
CA ASN A 71 -10.02 2.80 8.45
C ASN A 71 -9.35 1.43 8.58
N GLN A 72 -9.26 0.68 7.49
CA GLN A 72 -8.55 -0.60 7.48
C GLN A 72 -7.05 -0.42 7.79
N LEU A 73 -6.38 0.55 7.14
CA LEU A 73 -4.97 0.84 7.41
C LEU A 73 -4.76 1.31 8.85
N ASN A 74 -5.67 2.13 9.37
CA ASN A 74 -5.63 2.59 10.75
C ASN A 74 -5.71 1.42 11.73
N TYR A 75 -6.62 0.47 11.46
CA TYR A 75 -6.75 -0.77 12.22
C TYR A 75 -5.47 -1.61 12.13
N GLU A 76 -4.93 -1.80 10.93
CA GLU A 76 -3.72 -2.60 10.71
C GLU A 76 -2.49 -2.00 11.41
N ILE A 77 -2.38 -0.67 11.53
CA ILE A 77 -1.27 0.01 12.23
C ILE A 77 -1.42 -0.07 13.76
N ASN A 78 -2.58 -0.51 14.26
CA ASN A 78 -2.97 -0.47 15.67
C ASN A 78 -3.04 0.97 16.22
N SER A 79 -3.39 1.94 15.38
CA SER A 79 -3.55 3.35 15.75
C SER A 79 -5.03 3.65 16.01
N HIS A 80 -5.68 2.85 16.86
CA HIS A 80 -7.14 2.95 17.07
C HIS A 80 -7.60 4.26 17.74
N GLU A 81 -6.65 5.05 18.26
CA GLU A 81 -6.94 6.29 19.01
C GLU A 81 -6.97 7.52 18.10
N THR A 82 -6.40 7.46 16.90
CA THR A 82 -6.24 8.61 15.99
C THR A 82 -6.69 8.26 14.57
N HIS A 83 -6.95 9.29 13.76
CA HIS A 83 -7.20 9.11 12.33
C HIS A 83 -5.92 8.73 11.57
N PHE A 84 -6.06 7.97 10.48
CA PHE A 84 -4.95 7.70 9.56
C PHE A 84 -4.68 8.93 8.69
N ILE A 85 -3.55 9.58 8.95
CA ILE A 85 -3.17 10.85 8.31
C ILE A 85 -2.00 10.62 7.35
N THR A 86 -2.10 11.22 6.18
CA THR A 86 -1.09 11.20 5.12
C THR A 86 -0.64 12.61 4.77
N GLN A 87 0.33 12.73 3.86
CA GLN A 87 0.79 14.02 3.35
C GLN A 87 -0.28 14.77 2.52
N PHE A 88 -1.35 14.09 2.13
CA PHE A 88 -2.43 14.65 1.32
C PHE A 88 -3.58 15.21 2.17
N ASP A 89 -3.50 15.07 3.49
CA ASP A 89 -4.59 15.44 4.40
C ASP A 89 -4.29 16.79 5.07
N PRO A 90 -5.18 17.78 4.95
CA PRO A 90 -5.03 19.04 5.67
C PRO A 90 -5.39 18.87 7.15
N LEU A 91 -4.72 19.62 8.02
CA LEU A 91 -4.96 19.57 9.47
C LEU A 91 -6.37 20.04 9.85
N SER A 92 -7.01 20.89 9.04
CA SER A 92 -8.38 21.38 9.30
C SER A 92 -9.42 20.26 9.31
N GLN A 93 -9.22 19.20 8.52
CA GLN A 93 -10.19 18.12 8.36
C GLN A 93 -10.15 17.08 9.49
N MET A 94 -9.21 17.19 10.43
CA MET A 94 -9.01 16.19 11.50
C MET A 94 -10.19 16.10 12.47
N ASP A 95 -10.90 17.19 12.69
CA ASP A 95 -11.98 17.30 13.68
C ASP A 95 -13.38 17.06 13.08
N THR A 96 -13.45 16.66 11.81
CA THR A 96 -14.72 16.42 11.11
C THR A 96 -15.37 15.12 11.57
N ARG A 97 -16.70 15.14 11.71
CA ARG A 97 -17.48 13.94 12.07
C ARG A 97 -17.58 12.96 10.90
N PRO A 98 -17.75 11.64 11.17
CA PRO A 98 -17.94 10.66 10.12
C PRO A 98 -19.24 10.93 9.35
N LEU A 99 -19.20 10.70 8.03
CA LEU A 99 -20.32 10.94 7.10
C LEU A 99 -21.64 10.32 7.58
N ILE A 100 -21.61 9.10 8.11
CA ILE A 100 -22.82 8.42 8.61
C ILE A 100 -23.49 9.23 9.73
N GLN A 101 -22.71 9.78 10.65
CA GLN A 101 -23.24 10.61 11.73
C GLN A 101 -23.79 11.94 11.22
N LEU A 102 -23.14 12.53 10.20
CA LEU A 102 -23.61 13.76 9.55
C LEU A 102 -24.93 13.55 8.82
N ILE A 103 -25.09 12.42 8.11
CA ILE A 103 -26.33 12.06 7.40
C ILE A 103 -27.51 11.99 8.38
N GLU A 104 -27.34 11.35 9.53
CA GLU A 104 -28.42 11.21 10.51
C GLU A 104 -28.80 12.54 11.17
N LYS A 105 -27.83 13.43 11.41
CA LYS A 105 -28.06 14.70 12.11
C LYS A 105 -28.56 15.82 11.20
N PHE A 106 -27.92 16.00 10.06
CA PHE A 106 -28.08 17.17 9.19
C PHE A 106 -28.52 16.79 7.77
N GLY A 107 -28.46 15.52 7.40
CA GLY A 107 -28.61 15.06 6.01
C GLY A 107 -29.89 15.54 5.33
N SER A 108 -31.04 15.44 5.99
CA SER A 108 -32.32 15.87 5.41
C SER A 108 -32.37 17.37 5.15
N GLN A 109 -31.96 18.20 6.12
CA GLN A 109 -31.99 19.66 6.00
C GLN A 109 -31.04 20.17 4.90
N ILE A 110 -29.83 19.61 4.84
CA ILE A 110 -28.84 20.02 3.83
C ILE A 110 -29.23 19.50 2.45
N TYR A 111 -29.81 18.30 2.36
CA TYR A 111 -30.25 17.72 1.10
C TYR A 111 -31.33 18.57 0.42
N GLU A 112 -32.33 19.06 1.15
CA GLU A 112 -33.38 19.90 0.55
C GLU A 112 -32.79 21.19 -0.06
N TYR A 113 -31.85 21.83 0.63
CA TYR A 113 -31.14 22.98 0.08
C TYR A 113 -30.33 22.64 -1.17
N TRP A 114 -29.54 21.56 -1.13
CA TRP A 114 -28.74 21.11 -2.27
C TRP A 114 -29.62 20.70 -3.46
N LYS A 115 -30.76 20.07 -3.19
CA LYS A 115 -31.75 19.64 -4.19
C LYS A 115 -32.34 20.83 -4.94
N GLU A 116 -32.72 21.90 -4.24
CA GLU A 116 -33.18 23.13 -4.91
C GLU A 116 -32.12 23.68 -5.87
N ARG A 117 -30.85 23.73 -5.43
CA ARG A 117 -29.76 24.17 -6.30
C ARG A 117 -29.58 23.29 -7.53
N LYS A 118 -29.79 21.98 -7.41
CA LYS A 118 -29.76 21.04 -8.54
C LYS A 118 -30.88 21.26 -9.53
N ILE A 119 -32.09 21.54 -9.04
CA ILE A 119 -33.24 21.84 -9.89
C ILE A 119 -33.02 23.17 -10.62
N GLU A 120 -32.49 24.20 -9.95
CA GLU A 120 -32.17 25.50 -10.58
C GLU A 120 -31.21 25.38 -11.77
N VAL A 121 -30.24 24.46 -11.70
CA VAL A 121 -29.30 24.18 -12.81
C VAL A 121 -29.81 23.10 -13.76
N ASN A 122 -31.10 22.77 -13.72
CA ASN A 122 -31.76 21.78 -14.56
C ASN A 122 -31.10 20.39 -14.52
N GLY A 123 -30.68 19.94 -13.33
CA GLY A 123 -30.07 18.62 -13.15
C GLY A 123 -28.63 18.50 -13.68
N TYR A 124 -28.02 19.61 -14.12
CA TYR A 124 -26.59 19.67 -14.44
C TYR A 124 -25.75 19.97 -13.20
N GLU A 125 -24.45 20.16 -13.40
CA GLU A 125 -23.50 20.49 -12.36
C GLU A 125 -23.72 21.90 -11.80
N ILE A 126 -23.65 22.04 -10.47
CA ILE A 126 -23.79 23.34 -9.80
C ILE A 126 -22.57 24.23 -10.10
N PHE A 127 -21.38 23.64 -10.15
CA PHE A 127 -20.15 24.35 -10.45
C PHE A 127 -19.92 24.44 -11.97
N PRO A 128 -19.38 25.57 -12.47
CA PRO A 128 -19.03 25.71 -13.88
C PRO A 128 -18.12 24.58 -14.37
N GLN A 129 -18.55 23.89 -15.43
CA GLN A 129 -17.82 22.77 -16.01
C GLN A 129 -17.08 23.15 -17.28
N LEU A 130 -16.00 22.42 -17.54
CA LEU A 130 -15.38 22.39 -18.86
C LEU A 130 -16.34 21.75 -19.87
N ARG A 131 -16.48 22.33 -21.05
CA ARG A 131 -17.29 21.74 -22.11
C ARG A 131 -16.49 20.65 -22.83
N PHE A 132 -16.95 19.41 -22.68
CA PHE A 132 -16.40 18.26 -23.38
C PHE A 132 -17.24 17.90 -24.60
N GLU A 133 -16.61 17.22 -25.56
CA GLU A 133 -17.30 16.64 -26.71
C GLU A 133 -18.20 15.48 -26.28
N ARG A 134 -19.49 15.53 -26.67
CA ARG A 134 -20.43 14.43 -26.43
C ARG A 134 -20.17 13.28 -27.40
N PRO A 135 -19.96 12.04 -26.91
CA PRO A 135 -19.78 10.89 -27.79
C PRO A 135 -20.99 10.69 -28.71
N GLY A 136 -20.79 10.81 -30.02
CA GLY A 136 -21.85 10.67 -31.03
C GLY A 136 -22.23 11.97 -31.74
N GLU A 137 -21.83 13.12 -31.19
CA GLU A 137 -22.06 14.42 -31.82
C GLU A 137 -20.74 15.01 -32.34
N LYS A 138 -20.76 15.52 -33.57
CA LYS A 138 -19.60 16.20 -34.15
C LYS A 138 -19.72 17.70 -33.91
N GLU A 139 -19.26 18.16 -32.75
CA GLU A 139 -19.13 19.59 -32.45
C GLU A 139 -17.76 20.09 -32.93
N GLU A 140 -17.67 20.51 -34.21
CA GLU A 140 -16.41 20.98 -34.81
C GLU A 140 -16.18 22.48 -34.65
N ILE A 141 -17.24 23.28 -34.50
CA ILE A 141 -17.19 24.75 -34.57
C ILE A 141 -17.09 25.40 -33.18
N ASP A 142 -17.59 24.75 -32.13
CA ASP A 142 -17.70 25.36 -30.81
C ASP A 142 -16.32 25.62 -30.16
N PRO A 143 -15.93 26.88 -29.89
CA PRO A 143 -14.62 27.21 -29.33
C PRO A 143 -14.42 26.78 -27.88
N TYR A 144 -15.50 26.51 -27.13
CA TYR A 144 -15.42 26.11 -25.73
C TYR A 144 -15.20 24.60 -25.56
N VAL A 145 -15.37 23.79 -26.63
CA VAL A 145 -15.14 22.34 -26.60
C VAL A 145 -13.64 22.05 -26.50
N CYS A 146 -13.24 21.44 -25.38
CA CYS A 146 -11.84 21.16 -25.07
C CYS A 146 -11.59 19.68 -24.72
N PHE A 147 -10.31 19.28 -24.68
CA PHE A 147 -9.84 17.96 -24.27
C PHE A 147 -10.48 16.76 -25.00
N ARG A 148 -10.66 16.87 -26.32
CA ARG A 148 -11.23 15.78 -27.15
C ARG A 148 -10.43 14.48 -27.00
N ARG A 149 -11.13 13.37 -26.77
CA ARG A 149 -10.52 12.05 -26.64
C ARG A 149 -10.51 11.33 -27.99
N ARG A 150 -9.32 11.09 -28.53
CA ARG A 150 -9.09 10.39 -29.81
C ARG A 150 -8.13 9.22 -29.59
N GLU A 151 -8.56 8.27 -28.77
CA GLU A 151 -7.75 7.10 -28.43
C GLU A 151 -7.63 6.13 -29.60
N VAL A 152 -6.44 5.56 -29.78
CA VAL A 152 -6.19 4.55 -30.81
C VAL A 152 -6.61 3.19 -30.28
N ARG A 153 -7.58 2.56 -30.95
CA ARG A 153 -7.98 1.19 -30.63
C ARG A 153 -6.95 0.20 -31.16
N HIS A 154 -6.20 -0.43 -30.26
CA HIS A 154 -5.24 -1.47 -30.63
C HIS A 154 -5.90 -2.85 -30.71
N PRO A 155 -5.49 -3.71 -31.66
CA PRO A 155 -5.94 -5.09 -31.69
C PRO A 155 -5.44 -5.84 -30.46
N ARG A 156 -6.19 -6.88 -30.07
CA ARG A 156 -5.80 -7.76 -28.96
C ARG A 156 -4.46 -8.44 -29.25
N LYS A 157 -3.71 -8.74 -28.17
CA LYS A 157 -2.49 -9.54 -28.26
C LYS A 157 -2.85 -11.02 -28.44
N THR A 158 -1.85 -11.82 -28.81
CA THR A 158 -2.06 -13.26 -28.95
C THR A 158 -2.29 -13.89 -27.57
N ARG A 159 -3.06 -14.97 -27.54
CA ARG A 159 -3.36 -15.69 -26.29
C ARG A 159 -2.11 -16.13 -25.53
N ARG A 160 -1.06 -16.57 -26.24
CA ARG A 160 0.23 -16.92 -25.63
C ARG A 160 0.83 -15.74 -24.87
N ILE A 161 0.76 -14.54 -25.42
CA ILE A 161 1.23 -13.31 -24.77
C ILE A 161 0.35 -12.97 -23.56
N ASP A 162 -0.96 -13.14 -23.65
CA ASP A 162 -1.88 -12.86 -22.53
C ASP A 162 -1.67 -13.82 -21.35
N ILE A 163 -1.39 -15.11 -21.60
CA ILE A 163 -1.02 -16.06 -20.54
C ILE A 163 0.28 -15.61 -19.86
N LEU A 164 1.30 -15.24 -20.64
CA LEU A 164 2.57 -14.75 -20.10
C LEU A 164 2.41 -13.45 -19.30
N ASN A 165 1.60 -12.51 -19.79
CA ASN A 165 1.32 -11.26 -19.09
C ASN A 165 0.52 -11.49 -17.80
N SER A 166 -0.37 -12.48 -17.78
CA SER A 166 -1.12 -12.84 -16.56
C SER A 166 -0.19 -13.44 -15.49
N GLN A 167 0.78 -14.26 -15.90
CA GLN A 167 1.84 -14.75 -14.99
C GLN A 167 2.68 -13.60 -14.44
N ARG A 168 3.11 -12.67 -15.31
CA ARG A 168 3.85 -11.47 -14.88
C ARG A 168 3.04 -10.59 -13.94
N LEU A 169 1.72 -10.45 -14.17
CA LEU A 169 0.83 -9.69 -13.31
C LEU A 169 0.70 -10.32 -11.92
N ARG A 170 0.69 -11.65 -11.82
CA ARG A 170 0.75 -12.36 -10.53
C ARG A 170 2.04 -12.11 -9.78
N SER A 171 3.18 -12.22 -10.47
CA SER A 171 4.47 -11.90 -9.87
C SER A 171 4.51 -10.46 -9.39
N LEU A 172 4.03 -9.51 -10.18
CA LEU A 172 3.94 -8.11 -9.78
C LEU A 172 3.02 -7.91 -8.57
N HIS A 173 1.86 -8.56 -8.53
CA HIS A 173 0.94 -8.50 -7.39
C HIS A 173 1.63 -9.00 -6.10
N GLN A 174 2.40 -10.09 -6.18
CA GLN A 174 3.16 -10.59 -5.04
C GLN A 174 4.22 -9.60 -4.57
N GLU A 175 4.97 -8.97 -5.48
CA GLU A 175 5.97 -7.96 -5.10
C GLU A 175 5.33 -6.73 -4.45
N LEU A 176 4.15 -6.30 -4.92
CA LEU A 176 3.40 -5.21 -4.30
C LEU A 176 2.88 -5.59 -2.90
N LYS A 177 2.47 -6.84 -2.68
CA LYS A 177 2.11 -7.36 -1.35
C LYS A 177 3.30 -7.33 -0.40
N ASN A 178 4.46 -7.83 -0.82
CA ASN A 178 5.70 -7.78 -0.03
C ASN A 178 6.08 -6.32 0.32
N THR A 179 5.94 -5.41 -0.63
CA THR A 179 6.23 -3.97 -0.43
C THR A 179 5.25 -3.35 0.58
N ARG A 180 3.96 -3.67 0.47
CA ARG A 180 2.92 -3.23 1.43
C ARG A 180 3.24 -3.71 2.85
N GLU A 181 3.66 -4.96 3.01
CA GLU A 181 4.02 -5.51 4.32
C GLU A 181 5.19 -4.75 4.97
N LEU A 182 6.25 -4.47 4.20
CA LEU A 182 7.37 -3.66 4.70
C LEU A 182 6.94 -2.24 5.08
N ALA A 183 6.12 -1.59 4.26
CA ALA A 183 5.59 -0.26 4.55
C ALA A 183 4.72 -0.27 5.83
N LEU A 184 3.90 -1.30 6.01
CA LEU A 184 3.08 -1.46 7.22
C LEU A 184 3.94 -1.64 8.48
N LEU A 185 5.03 -2.41 8.41
CA LEU A 185 5.96 -2.56 9.53
C LEU A 185 6.62 -1.23 9.91
N ILE A 186 6.98 -0.41 8.93
CA ILE A 186 7.52 0.93 9.17
C ILE A 186 6.47 1.81 9.84
N ALA A 187 5.23 1.82 9.33
CA ALA A 187 4.14 2.59 9.92
C ALA A 187 3.86 2.17 11.39
N LYS A 188 3.83 0.87 11.69
CA LYS A 188 3.73 0.35 13.07
C LYS A 188 4.89 0.80 13.95
N ARG A 189 6.13 0.77 13.42
CA ARG A 189 7.32 1.20 14.16
C ARG A 189 7.21 2.67 14.56
N GLU A 190 6.84 3.54 13.61
CA GLU A 190 6.68 4.97 13.90
C GLU A 190 5.50 5.25 14.83
N ASN A 191 4.40 4.50 14.71
CA ASN A 191 3.28 4.60 15.65
C ASN A 191 3.70 4.27 17.10
N VAL A 192 4.47 3.19 17.29
CA VAL A 192 5.01 2.84 18.63
C VAL A 192 5.99 3.90 19.14
N SER A 193 6.83 4.45 18.26
CA SER A 193 7.72 5.57 18.60
C SER A 193 6.94 6.83 19.03
N LEU A 194 5.84 7.13 18.33
CA LEU A 194 4.94 8.23 18.65
C LEU A 194 4.26 8.03 20.02
N ASN A 195 3.74 6.83 20.28
CA ASN A 195 3.16 6.50 21.59
C ASN A 195 4.20 6.62 22.70
N TRP A 196 5.44 6.17 22.45
CA TRP A 196 6.51 6.28 23.43
C TRP A 196 6.86 7.73 23.79
N ILE A 197 6.95 8.65 22.81
CA ILE A 197 7.19 10.07 23.11
C ILE A 197 5.99 10.74 23.80
N ASN A 198 4.76 10.36 23.43
CA ASN A 198 3.55 10.83 24.10
C ASN A 198 3.51 10.37 25.57
N ASP A 199 3.89 9.12 25.84
CA ASP A 199 4.02 8.59 27.19
C ASP A 199 5.09 9.34 27.99
N GLU A 200 6.27 9.62 27.41
CA GLU A 200 7.32 10.39 28.09
C GLU A 200 6.85 11.81 28.44
N LEU A 201 6.12 12.48 27.54
CA LEU A 201 5.54 13.80 27.79
C LEU A 201 4.51 13.73 28.94
N LYS A 202 3.65 12.71 28.93
CA LYS A 202 2.65 12.47 29.97
C LYS A 202 3.31 12.18 31.33
N ILE A 203 4.29 11.27 31.37
CA ILE A 203 5.06 10.91 32.56
C ILE A 203 5.77 12.13 33.13
N PHE A 204 6.39 12.96 32.29
CA PHE A 204 7.03 14.20 32.72
C PHE A 204 6.05 15.11 33.46
N ASN A 205 4.90 15.40 32.85
CA ASN A 205 3.88 16.25 33.45
C ASN A 205 3.33 15.67 34.76
N GLN A 206 3.04 14.37 34.81
CA GLN A 206 2.57 13.68 36.00
C GLN A 206 3.60 13.73 37.13
N ARG A 207 4.88 13.48 36.85
CA ARG A 207 5.96 13.56 37.85
C ARG A 207 6.12 14.96 38.42
N VAL A 208 5.97 16.01 37.61
CA VAL A 208 6.00 17.40 38.10
C VAL A 208 4.83 17.65 39.06
N GLN A 209 3.62 17.27 38.68
CA GLN A 209 2.42 17.43 39.51
C GLN A 209 2.55 16.67 40.85
N VAL A 210 2.94 15.39 40.81
CA VAL A 210 3.12 14.55 42.00
C VAL A 210 4.17 15.16 42.94
N LYS A 211 5.31 15.62 42.43
CA LYS A 211 6.34 16.27 43.26
C LYS A 211 5.83 17.54 43.93
N ASN A 212 5.02 18.36 43.24
CA ASN A 212 4.45 19.57 43.81
C ASN A 212 3.45 19.25 44.93
N LEU A 213 2.54 18.29 44.71
CA LEU A 213 1.58 17.83 45.72
C LEU A 213 2.30 17.21 46.93
N LYS A 214 3.30 16.36 46.67
CA LYS A 214 4.10 15.69 47.71
C LYS A 214 4.80 16.70 48.62
N ARG A 215 5.37 17.78 48.05
CA ARG A 215 5.95 18.89 48.81
C ARG A 215 4.89 19.68 49.58
N SER A 216 3.73 19.94 48.98
CA SER A 216 2.63 20.65 49.63
C SER A 216 2.04 19.89 50.82
N LEU A 217 2.06 18.55 50.77
CA LEU A 217 1.52 17.67 51.80
C LEU A 217 2.61 17.13 52.76
N ASN A 218 3.87 17.54 52.59
CA ASN A 218 5.02 17.08 53.36
C ASN A 218 5.19 15.54 53.41
N ILE A 219 4.83 14.83 52.34
CA ILE A 219 4.96 13.36 52.26
C ILE A 219 6.39 12.99 51.84
N SER A 220 7.00 12.01 52.52
CA SER A 220 8.35 11.50 52.25
C SER A 220 8.30 10.01 51.86
N GLY A 221 9.24 9.55 51.01
CA GLY A 221 9.28 8.16 50.50
C GLY A 221 8.46 7.95 49.22
N GLU A 222 8.52 6.77 48.58
CA GLU A 222 7.84 6.46 47.31
C GLU A 222 8.33 7.29 46.10
N ASP A 223 9.66 7.27 45.86
CA ASP A 223 10.29 8.01 44.75
C ASP A 223 10.60 7.12 43.52
N ASP A 224 10.33 5.82 43.57
CA ASP A 224 10.73 4.86 42.54
C ASP A 224 10.16 5.22 41.16
N ASP A 225 8.90 5.66 41.08
CA ASP A 225 8.27 6.03 39.81
C ASP A 225 8.63 7.44 39.33
N LEU A 226 9.29 8.25 40.17
CA LEU A 226 9.73 9.61 39.83
C LEU A 226 11.07 9.65 39.10
N ILE A 227 11.76 8.51 39.00
CA ILE A 227 13.05 8.35 38.32
C ILE A 227 12.98 7.25 37.25
N ASN A 228 13.87 7.34 36.26
CA ASN A 228 13.96 6.32 35.21
C ASN A 228 14.92 5.20 35.61
N HIS A 229 14.45 3.95 35.50
CA HIS A 229 15.25 2.75 35.81
C HIS A 229 15.90 2.17 34.56
N LYS A 230 17.18 1.78 34.66
CA LYS A 230 17.88 1.10 33.56
C LYS A 230 17.37 -0.33 33.44
N ARG A 231 16.83 -0.68 32.26
CA ARG A 231 16.39 -2.04 31.92
C ARG A 231 17.21 -2.62 30.77
N LYS A 232 17.38 -3.94 30.76
CA LYS A 232 18.06 -4.64 29.66
C LYS A 232 17.19 -4.59 28.40
N ARG A 233 17.60 -3.83 27.39
CA ARG A 233 16.95 -3.86 26.08
C ARG A 233 17.48 -5.07 25.29
N PRO A 234 16.62 -5.97 24.77
CA PRO A 234 17.08 -7.08 23.95
C PRO A 234 17.76 -6.54 22.69
N ILE A 235 18.89 -7.15 22.31
CA ILE A 235 19.58 -6.83 21.06
C ILE A 235 18.71 -7.38 19.92
N ILE A 236 18.35 -6.52 18.98
CA ILE A 236 17.60 -6.92 17.78
C ILE A 236 18.62 -7.58 16.84
N PHE A 237 18.50 -8.89 16.65
CA PHE A 237 19.26 -9.60 15.62
C PHE A 237 18.60 -9.36 14.26
N THR A 238 19.39 -8.95 13.26
CA THR A 238 18.91 -8.97 11.88
C THR A 238 18.62 -10.42 11.48
N ILE A 239 17.73 -10.64 10.50
CA ILE A 239 17.41 -11.99 9.99
C ILE A 239 18.71 -12.69 9.57
N GLU A 240 19.62 -11.98 8.91
CA GLU A 240 20.95 -12.46 8.52
C GLU A 240 21.83 -12.85 9.71
N GLN A 241 21.82 -12.07 10.79
CA GLN A 241 22.57 -12.40 11.99
C GLN A 241 22.00 -13.62 12.70
N ARG A 242 20.66 -13.77 12.72
CA ARG A 242 19.98 -14.93 13.29
C ARG A 242 20.28 -16.20 12.48
N GLU A 243 20.27 -16.12 11.15
CA GLU A 243 20.66 -17.22 10.28
C GLU A 243 22.14 -17.59 10.40
N ALA A 244 23.03 -16.59 10.49
CA ALA A 244 24.45 -16.80 10.72
C ALA A 244 24.71 -17.47 12.08
N GLU A 245 23.96 -17.09 13.11
CA GLU A 245 24.08 -17.65 14.44
C GLU A 245 23.53 -19.08 14.51
N LEU A 246 22.41 -19.37 13.81
CA LEU A 246 21.88 -20.73 13.63
C LEU A 246 22.88 -21.63 12.89
N LYS A 247 23.46 -21.16 11.78
CA LYS A 247 24.53 -21.89 11.07
C LYS A 247 25.74 -22.14 11.95
N LYS A 248 26.15 -21.15 12.76
CA LYS A 248 27.28 -21.28 13.70
C LYS A 248 26.97 -22.28 14.82
N ALA A 249 25.73 -22.31 15.31
CA ALA A 249 25.27 -23.28 16.30
C ALA A 249 25.22 -24.71 15.72
N GLU A 250 24.77 -24.85 14.48
CA GLU A 250 24.74 -26.14 13.77
C GLU A 250 26.16 -26.68 13.51
N LEU A 251 27.08 -25.83 13.06
CA LEU A 251 28.50 -26.17 12.90
C LEU A 251 29.15 -26.60 14.22
N LYS A 252 28.85 -25.90 15.33
CA LYS A 252 29.33 -26.32 16.66
C LYS A 252 28.76 -27.67 17.08
N ARG A 253 27.48 -27.92 16.82
CA ARG A 253 26.83 -29.19 17.15
C ARG A 253 27.40 -30.35 16.31
N ALA A 254 27.64 -30.11 15.03
CA ALA A 254 28.30 -31.07 14.13
C ALA A 254 29.76 -31.35 14.55
N ALA A 255 30.52 -30.33 14.94
CA ALA A 255 31.88 -30.48 15.45
C ALA A 255 31.91 -31.29 16.76
N ALA A 256 30.97 -31.03 17.69
CA ALA A 256 30.84 -31.80 18.92
C ALA A 256 30.47 -33.27 18.66
N ALA A 257 29.57 -33.53 17.70
CA ALA A 257 29.20 -34.88 17.29
C ALA A 257 30.37 -35.63 16.63
N ALA A 258 31.14 -34.95 15.77
CA ALA A 258 32.34 -35.52 15.14
C ALA A 258 33.46 -35.82 16.16
N ALA A 259 33.64 -34.95 17.17
CA ALA A 259 34.55 -35.19 18.28
C ALA A 259 34.11 -36.41 19.13
N ALA A 260 32.81 -36.54 19.42
CA ALA A 260 32.26 -37.69 20.12
C ALA A 260 32.39 -39.00 19.31
N ALA A 261 32.26 -38.95 17.99
CA ALA A 261 32.48 -40.10 17.11
C ALA A 261 33.95 -40.54 17.05
N LYS A 262 34.89 -39.59 16.99
CA LYS A 262 36.34 -39.88 17.08
C LYS A 262 36.72 -40.51 18.43
N ALA A 263 36.12 -40.04 19.53
CA ALA A 263 36.33 -40.62 20.86
C ALA A 263 35.82 -42.09 20.96
N LYS A 264 34.73 -42.43 20.25
CA LYS A 264 34.23 -43.82 20.18
C LYS A 264 35.12 -44.75 19.34
N ASN A 265 35.72 -44.26 18.24
CA ASN A 265 36.63 -45.07 17.41
C ASN A 265 37.97 -45.36 18.11
N ASN A 266 38.52 -44.41 18.89
CA ASN A 266 39.73 -44.67 19.68
C ASN A 266 39.54 -45.74 20.78
N LYS A 267 38.29 -46.02 21.19
CA LYS A 267 37.99 -47.08 22.17
C LYS A 267 37.88 -48.49 21.55
N LYS A 268 37.82 -48.59 20.21
CA LYS A 268 37.65 -49.87 19.48
C LYS A 268 38.94 -50.43 18.87
N ASN A 269 40.06 -49.71 18.92
CA ASN A 269 41.34 -50.14 18.31
C ASN A 269 42.36 -50.74 19.29
N ASN A 270 41.97 -51.09 20.52
CA ASN A 270 42.85 -51.77 21.47
C ASN A 270 42.52 -53.26 21.65
N GLN A 271 42.34 -54.00 20.54
CA GLN A 271 42.50 -55.45 20.56
C GLN A 271 42.76 -56.02 19.15
N LEU A 272 43.93 -56.65 19.05
CA LEU A 272 44.37 -57.70 18.13
C LEU A 272 45.17 -57.32 16.87
N ASP A 273 46.30 -58.02 16.80
CA ASP A 273 47.43 -57.96 15.91
C ASP A 273 47.16 -58.44 14.47
N ASP A 274 48.16 -58.13 13.64
CA ASP A 274 48.82 -59.02 12.67
C ASP A 274 48.66 -58.75 11.16
N LYS A 275 49.85 -58.67 10.55
CA LYS A 275 50.27 -58.79 9.15
C LYS A 275 49.35 -58.42 7.98
N SER A 276 49.99 -57.64 7.09
CA SER A 276 49.87 -57.63 5.63
C SER A 276 48.63 -56.98 5.01
N SER A 277 48.79 -55.74 4.55
CA SER A 277 48.60 -55.34 3.14
C SER A 277 48.55 -53.82 3.04
N SER A 278 49.74 -53.23 2.90
CA SER A 278 49.89 -51.95 2.24
C SER A 278 49.34 -52.05 0.81
N ARG A 279 48.79 -50.93 0.33
CA ARG A 279 48.44 -50.59 -1.08
C ARG A 279 47.00 -50.91 -1.48
N LEU A 280 46.07 -49.98 -1.18
CA LEU A 280 44.94 -49.67 -2.08
C LEU A 280 44.20 -48.37 -1.72
N SER A 281 44.39 -47.78 -0.53
CA SER A 281 43.70 -46.53 -0.16
C SER A 281 44.31 -45.25 -0.75
N LYS A 282 45.64 -45.19 -1.01
CA LYS A 282 46.26 -43.97 -1.56
C LYS A 282 45.85 -43.66 -3.00
N GLN A 283 45.55 -44.68 -3.81
CA GLN A 283 45.17 -44.46 -5.21
C GLN A 283 43.73 -43.94 -5.35
N GLN A 284 42.81 -44.43 -4.52
CA GLN A 284 41.44 -43.89 -4.45
C GLN A 284 41.37 -42.47 -3.89
N GLN A 285 42.22 -42.16 -2.90
CA GLN A 285 42.24 -40.82 -2.30
C GLN A 285 42.87 -39.78 -3.25
N GLN A 286 43.84 -40.18 -4.09
CA GLN A 286 44.42 -39.31 -5.11
C GLN A 286 43.48 -39.11 -6.31
N GLN A 287 42.68 -40.12 -6.69
CA GLN A 287 41.65 -39.97 -7.72
C GLN A 287 40.51 -39.01 -7.29
N LEU A 288 40.11 -39.00 -6.01
CA LEU A 288 39.08 -38.09 -5.52
C LEU A 288 39.56 -36.63 -5.46
N LEU A 289 40.82 -36.38 -5.08
CA LEU A 289 41.39 -35.02 -5.14
C LEU A 289 41.52 -34.52 -6.59
N GLN A 290 41.93 -35.40 -7.51
CA GLN A 290 42.06 -35.03 -8.92
C GLN A 290 40.69 -34.75 -9.57
N GLN A 291 39.64 -35.42 -9.13
CA GLN A 291 38.26 -35.17 -9.58
C GLN A 291 37.69 -33.85 -9.00
N GLN A 292 38.10 -33.46 -7.78
CA GLN A 292 37.78 -32.13 -7.22
C GLN A 292 38.51 -30.98 -7.92
N GLU A 293 39.79 -31.16 -8.30
CA GLU A 293 40.54 -30.15 -9.06
C GLU A 293 39.99 -29.98 -10.49
N GLN A 294 39.54 -31.06 -11.15
CA GLN A 294 38.87 -30.95 -12.45
C GLN A 294 37.52 -30.25 -12.38
N GLN A 295 36.75 -30.40 -11.30
CA GLN A 295 35.49 -29.67 -11.12
C GLN A 295 35.73 -28.17 -10.85
N GLN A 296 36.79 -27.79 -10.14
CA GLN A 296 37.15 -26.37 -9.98
C GLN A 296 37.70 -25.75 -11.27
N GLN A 297 38.47 -26.47 -12.08
CA GLN A 297 38.95 -25.95 -13.37
C GLN A 297 37.82 -25.80 -14.41
N ASN A 298 36.77 -26.63 -14.36
CA ASN A 298 35.60 -26.48 -15.23
C ASN A 298 34.69 -25.31 -14.82
N ALA A 299 34.64 -24.94 -13.54
CA ALA A 299 33.93 -23.74 -13.07
C ALA A 299 34.62 -22.43 -13.49
N ILE A 300 35.96 -22.44 -13.60
CA ILE A 300 36.74 -21.27 -14.05
C ILE A 300 36.69 -21.09 -15.58
N LYS A 301 36.45 -22.17 -16.34
CA LYS A 301 36.26 -22.12 -17.80
C LYS A 301 34.86 -21.64 -18.25
N SER A 302 33.86 -21.63 -17.36
CA SER A 302 32.54 -21.05 -17.67
C SER A 302 32.45 -19.52 -17.51
N GLU A 303 33.45 -18.86 -16.92
CA GLU A 303 33.47 -17.39 -16.76
C GLU A 303 34.42 -16.65 -17.71
N SER A 304 35.27 -17.35 -18.47
CA SER A 304 36.25 -16.76 -19.40
C SER A 304 35.76 -16.65 -20.86
N GLY A 305 34.44 -16.59 -21.07
CA GLY A 305 33.78 -16.45 -22.37
C GLY A 305 33.31 -15.04 -22.74
N LYS A 306 33.89 -13.97 -22.17
CA LYS A 306 33.69 -12.59 -22.65
C LYS A 306 34.83 -12.21 -23.60
N GLN A 307 34.68 -12.55 -24.88
CA GLN A 307 35.56 -12.04 -25.93
C GLN A 307 35.27 -10.56 -26.22
N LEU A 308 36.35 -9.78 -26.15
CA LEU A 308 36.50 -8.44 -26.67
C LEU A 308 36.46 -8.46 -28.19
N ILE A 309 35.65 -7.57 -28.80
CA ILE A 309 35.63 -7.32 -30.24
C ILE A 309 36.67 -6.23 -30.55
N PRO A 310 37.56 -6.41 -31.54
CA PRO A 310 38.56 -5.41 -31.88
C PRO A 310 37.98 -4.31 -32.78
N ALA A 311 38.49 -3.10 -32.56
CA ALA A 311 38.16 -1.91 -33.33
C ALA A 311 38.68 -2.02 -34.77
N SER A 312 37.80 -1.84 -35.75
CA SER A 312 38.16 -1.44 -37.10
C SER A 312 37.26 -0.31 -37.57
N SER A 313 37.90 0.78 -37.93
CA SER A 313 37.36 2.01 -38.51
C SER A 313 36.68 1.78 -39.85
N SER A 314 35.40 2.13 -39.95
CA SER A 314 34.79 2.57 -41.21
C SER A 314 33.61 3.50 -40.92
N VAL A 315 33.76 4.73 -41.40
CA VAL A 315 32.80 5.82 -41.32
C VAL A 315 31.59 5.49 -42.19
N SER A 316 30.40 5.41 -41.59
CA SER A 316 29.13 5.58 -42.31
C SER A 316 28.12 6.26 -41.39
N SER A 317 27.78 7.50 -41.74
CA SER A 317 26.78 8.35 -41.13
C SER A 317 25.39 7.71 -41.10
N GLN A 318 24.84 7.50 -39.91
CA GLN A 318 23.41 7.27 -39.70
C GLN A 318 22.88 8.37 -38.75
N PRO A 319 21.71 8.97 -39.04
CA PRO A 319 21.23 10.13 -38.32
C PRO A 319 20.79 9.74 -36.90
N ILE A 320 21.22 10.55 -35.93
CA ILE A 320 20.87 10.45 -34.52
C ILE A 320 19.38 10.77 -34.39
N THR A 321 18.54 9.74 -34.24
CA THR A 321 17.15 9.94 -33.82
C THR A 321 17.17 10.21 -32.32
N SER A 322 17.07 11.49 -31.94
CA SER A 322 16.82 11.89 -30.56
C SER A 322 15.54 11.22 -30.08
N HIS A 323 15.64 10.26 -29.15
CA HIS A 323 14.48 9.81 -28.40
C HIS A 323 14.02 10.98 -27.53
N VAL A 324 13.08 11.77 -28.06
CA VAL A 324 12.31 12.75 -27.32
C VAL A 324 11.64 12.00 -26.18
N TYR A 325 11.96 12.39 -24.95
CA TYR A 325 11.29 11.89 -23.75
C TYR A 325 9.83 12.36 -23.82
N VAL A 326 8.94 11.52 -24.36
CA VAL A 326 7.51 11.80 -24.33
C VAL A 326 7.05 11.57 -22.90
N LYS A 327 6.93 12.66 -22.14
CA LYS A 327 6.23 12.65 -20.86
C LYS A 327 4.80 12.20 -21.15
N LEU A 328 4.49 10.94 -20.82
CA LEU A 328 3.14 10.42 -20.94
C LEU A 328 2.21 11.32 -20.12
N PRO A 329 1.08 11.78 -20.68
CA PRO A 329 0.10 12.51 -19.89
C PRO A 329 -0.34 11.62 -18.72
N SER A 330 -0.55 12.23 -17.55
CA SER A 330 -1.15 11.54 -16.40
C SER A 330 -2.41 10.84 -16.89
N SER A 331 -2.42 9.51 -16.89
CA SER A 331 -3.60 8.78 -17.29
C SER A 331 -4.69 9.09 -16.28
N LYS A 332 -5.62 9.97 -16.62
CA LYS A 332 -6.94 9.99 -16.02
C LYS A 332 -7.67 8.78 -16.58
N ILE A 333 -7.27 7.60 -16.10
CA ILE A 333 -8.13 6.43 -16.15
C ILE A 333 -9.36 6.89 -15.37
N PRO A 334 -10.56 6.89 -15.97
CA PRO A 334 -11.78 7.18 -15.21
C PRO A 334 -11.79 6.29 -13.97
N ASP A 335 -12.39 6.74 -12.87
CA ASP A 335 -12.55 5.94 -11.64
C ASP A 335 -13.38 4.69 -11.97
N ILE A 336 -12.70 3.71 -12.55
CA ILE A 336 -13.16 2.36 -12.73
C ILE A 336 -13.17 1.81 -11.33
N VAL A 337 -14.33 1.30 -10.91
CA VAL A 337 -14.44 0.45 -9.72
C VAL A 337 -13.35 -0.62 -9.85
N LEU A 338 -12.29 -0.48 -9.06
CA LEU A 338 -11.11 -1.32 -9.18
C LEU A 338 -11.49 -2.72 -8.71
N GLU A 339 -11.72 -3.63 -9.67
CA GLU A 339 -11.90 -5.04 -9.35
C GLU A 339 -10.65 -5.58 -8.64
N GLU A 340 -10.84 -6.49 -7.68
CA GLU A 340 -9.73 -7.18 -7.04
C GLU A 340 -8.84 -7.85 -8.10
N VAL A 341 -7.53 -7.69 -7.95
CA VAL A 341 -6.53 -8.26 -8.89
C VAL A 341 -6.75 -9.76 -9.06
N ASP A 342 -7.12 -10.45 -7.99
CA ASP A 342 -7.40 -11.88 -8.01
C ASP A 342 -8.69 -12.22 -8.78
N ALA A 343 -9.74 -11.39 -8.67
CA ALA A 343 -10.96 -11.51 -9.48
C ALA A 343 -10.67 -11.30 -10.98
N LEU A 344 -9.88 -10.28 -11.32
CA LEU A 344 -9.44 -10.00 -12.68
C LEU A 344 -8.62 -11.15 -13.28
N LEU A 345 -7.66 -11.68 -12.52
CA LEU A 345 -6.84 -12.82 -12.93
C LEU A 345 -7.70 -14.07 -13.14
N ASN A 346 -8.64 -14.34 -12.23
CA ASN A 346 -9.58 -15.46 -12.34
C ASN A 346 -10.49 -15.35 -13.57
N SER A 347 -10.99 -14.14 -13.87
CA SER A 347 -11.80 -13.87 -15.07
C SER A 347 -10.98 -14.12 -16.34
N LYS A 348 -9.73 -13.61 -16.40
CA LYS A 348 -8.83 -13.83 -17.54
C LYS A 348 -8.52 -15.32 -17.76
N GLU A 349 -8.32 -16.09 -16.71
CA GLU A 349 -8.08 -17.53 -16.83
C GLU A 349 -9.31 -18.31 -17.28
N LYS A 350 -10.50 -17.97 -16.75
CA LYS A 350 -11.76 -18.58 -17.20
C LYS A 350 -11.99 -18.32 -18.69
N ASN A 351 -11.77 -17.09 -19.14
CA ASN A 351 -11.89 -16.73 -20.55
C ASN A 351 -10.84 -17.46 -21.41
N ALA A 352 -9.59 -17.58 -20.95
CA ALA A 352 -8.60 -18.36 -21.66
C ALA A 352 -9.01 -19.85 -21.79
N ARG A 353 -9.61 -20.46 -20.75
CA ARG A 353 -10.02 -21.88 -20.76
C ARG A 353 -11.23 -22.17 -21.66
N LYS A 354 -12.24 -21.28 -21.67
CA LYS A 354 -13.47 -21.49 -22.47
C LYS A 354 -13.19 -21.69 -23.96
N PHE A 355 -12.27 -20.92 -24.55
CA PHE A 355 -11.89 -21.02 -25.96
C PHE A 355 -10.84 -22.13 -26.26
N VAL A 356 -10.67 -23.13 -25.39
CA VAL A 356 -9.89 -24.37 -25.71
C VAL A 356 -10.82 -25.55 -25.95
N GLN A 357 -12.05 -25.46 -25.44
CA GLN A 357 -13.03 -26.55 -25.49
C GLN A 357 -13.99 -26.46 -26.67
N GLU A 358 -13.97 -25.34 -27.40
CA GLU A 358 -14.43 -25.21 -28.79
C GLU A 358 -13.22 -25.34 -29.72
#